data_AF-A0A7V8LPN3-F1
#
_entry.id   AF-A0A7V8LPN3-F1
#
_cell.length_a   1.000
_cell.length_b   1.000
_cell.length_c   1.000
_cell.angle_alpha   90.00
_cell.angle_beta   90.00
_cell.angle_gamma   90.00
#
_symmetry.space_group_name_H-M   'P 1'
#
loop_
_entity.id
_entity.type
_entity.pdbx_description
1 polymer ?
#
loop_
_entity_poly.entity_id
_entity_poly.type
_entity_poly.pdbx_seq_one_letter_code
_entity_poly.pdbx_strand_id
1 'polypeptide(L)'
;MALAELFDEPQHARGPDAQRCSASDHPAQWAELSLGWSRVVGAAKVIQSRHTTDSRDPVLGMCADAVREAATGELRWVWARLVNKFIEETTNDE
;
A
#
# COMPACT_ATOMS: atom_id res chain seq x y z
N MET A 1 15.02 -1.55 5.55
CA MET A 1 14.46 -1.27 4.22
C MET A 1 13.30 -0.30 4.38
N ALA A 2 13.50 0.92 3.89
CA ALA A 2 12.55 2.02 4.02
C ALA A 2 11.41 1.86 3.01
N LEU A 3 10.17 2.28 3.34
CA LEU A 3 9.04 2.13 2.41
C LEU A 3 9.19 2.98 1.14
N ALA A 4 10.03 4.01 1.16
CA ALA A 4 10.45 4.75 -0.04
C ALA A 4 11.09 3.81 -1.08
N GLU A 5 11.93 2.86 -0.65
CA GLU A 5 12.54 1.84 -1.52
C GLU A 5 11.47 0.89 -2.11
N LEU A 6 10.36 0.67 -1.38
CA LEU A 6 9.25 -0.16 -1.84
C LEU A 6 8.51 0.42 -3.07
N PHE A 7 8.59 1.74 -3.27
CA PHE A 7 8.06 2.43 -4.44
C PHE A 7 9.14 2.86 -5.44
N ASP A 8 10.42 2.86 -5.05
CA ASP A 8 11.56 3.10 -5.94
C ASP A 8 12.00 1.83 -6.69
N GLU A 9 11.84 0.64 -6.11
CA GLU A 9 12.09 -0.61 -6.84
C GLU A 9 10.88 -0.95 -7.73
N PRO A 10 11.06 -1.14 -9.06
CA PRO A 10 9.96 -1.41 -10.00
C PRO A 10 9.21 -2.73 -9.72
N GLN A 11 9.73 -3.55 -8.81
CA GLN A 11 9.24 -4.89 -8.50
C GLN A 11 8.16 -4.88 -7.42
N HIS A 12 8.22 -3.94 -6.46
CA HIS A 12 7.26 -3.85 -5.35
C HIS A 12 6.16 -2.79 -5.57
N ALA A 13 6.33 -1.96 -6.60
CA ALA A 13 5.25 -1.16 -7.18
C ALA A 13 4.29 -1.98 -8.06
N ARG A 14 4.59 -3.26 -8.34
CA ARG A 14 3.65 -4.15 -9.01
C ARG A 14 2.51 -4.41 -8.03
N GLY A 15 1.33 -3.94 -8.39
CA GLY A 15 0.11 -4.21 -7.64
C GLY A 15 -0.19 -5.71 -7.54
N PRO A 16 -1.37 -6.07 -7.01
CA PRO A 16 -1.75 -7.47 -6.94
C PRO A 16 -1.61 -8.14 -8.32
N ASP A 17 -1.18 -9.40 -8.34
CA ASP A 17 -0.90 -10.15 -9.57
C ASP A 17 -2.15 -10.93 -9.98
N ALA A 18 -2.74 -10.56 -11.12
CA ALA A 18 -4.01 -11.13 -11.58
C ALA A 18 -3.95 -12.64 -11.84
N GLN A 19 -2.78 -13.16 -12.24
CA GLN A 19 -2.60 -14.59 -12.49
C GLN A 19 -2.48 -15.35 -11.17
N ARG A 20 -1.76 -14.82 -10.19
CA ARG A 20 -1.63 -15.45 -8.86
C ARG A 20 -2.91 -15.35 -8.03
N CYS A 21 -3.71 -14.32 -8.26
CA CYS A 21 -4.99 -14.11 -7.59
C CYS A 21 -6.16 -14.77 -8.33
N SER A 22 -5.93 -15.57 -9.38
CA SER A 22 -6.99 -16.21 -10.18
C SER A 22 -8.14 -15.25 -10.51
N ALA A 23 -7.80 -14.06 -11.01
CA ALA A 23 -8.73 -12.94 -11.13
C ALA A 23 -9.97 -13.24 -12.00
N SER A 24 -9.87 -14.20 -12.92
CA SER A 24 -11.01 -14.68 -13.73
C SER A 24 -12.03 -15.46 -12.91
N ASP A 25 -11.56 -16.16 -11.88
CA ASP A 25 -12.36 -17.11 -11.09
C ASP A 25 -13.02 -16.40 -9.90
N HIS A 26 -12.39 -15.32 -9.40
CA HIS A 26 -12.89 -14.48 -8.32
C HIS A 26 -12.95 -12.98 -8.72
N PRO A 27 -13.75 -12.60 -9.75
CA PRO A 27 -13.71 -11.24 -10.31
C PRO A 27 -14.20 -10.16 -9.34
N ALA A 28 -15.11 -10.48 -8.42
CA ALA A 28 -15.63 -9.54 -7.43
C ALA A 28 -14.57 -9.24 -6.35
N GLN A 29 -13.99 -10.29 -5.76
CA GLN A 29 -12.92 -10.21 -4.77
C GLN A 29 -11.69 -9.51 -5.36
N TRP A 30 -11.36 -9.84 -6.61
CA TRP A 30 -10.28 -9.20 -7.35
C TRP A 30 -10.48 -7.69 -7.55
N ALA A 31 -11.70 -7.28 -7.92
CA ALA A 31 -12.04 -5.87 -8.10
C ALA A 31 -11.89 -5.08 -6.78
N GLU A 32 -12.33 -5.67 -5.66
CA GLU A 32 -12.16 -5.07 -4.34
C GLU A 32 -10.68 -4.92 -3.97
N LEU A 33 -9.88 -5.98 -4.12
CA LEU A 33 -8.45 -5.96 -3.82
C LEU A 33 -7.71 -4.91 -4.67
N SER A 34 -8.01 -4.85 -5.96
CA SER A 34 -7.40 -3.90 -6.90
C SER A 34 -7.76 -2.44 -6.60
N LEU A 35 -9.01 -2.18 -6.20
CA LEU A 35 -9.45 -0.87 -5.75
C LEU A 35 -8.76 -0.49 -4.43
N GLY A 36 -8.67 -1.43 -3.49
CA GLY A 36 -7.96 -1.27 -2.23
C GLY A 36 -6.48 -0.90 -2.44
N TRP A 37 -5.78 -1.62 -3.31
CA TRP A 37 -4.41 -1.30 -3.70
C TRP A 37 -4.28 0.12 -4.27
N SER A 38 -5.16 0.50 -5.20
CA SER A 38 -5.15 1.84 -5.80
C SER A 38 -5.30 2.95 -4.74
N ARG A 39 -6.14 2.72 -3.73
CA ARG A 39 -6.32 3.64 -2.59
C ARG A 39 -5.08 3.71 -1.71
N VAL A 40 -4.45 2.57 -1.40
CA VAL A 40 -3.19 2.51 -0.62
C VAL A 40 -2.08 3.27 -1.32
N VAL A 41 -1.91 3.08 -2.63
CA VAL A 41 -0.92 3.81 -3.44
C VAL A 41 -1.23 5.31 -3.46
N GLY A 42 -2.50 5.69 -3.59
CA GLY A 42 -2.93 7.09 -3.49
C GLY A 42 -2.53 7.72 -2.15
N ALA A 43 -2.81 7.03 -1.03
CA ALA A 43 -2.44 7.48 0.30
C ALA A 43 -0.91 7.58 0.49
N ALA A 44 -0.15 6.62 -0.03
CA ALA A 44 1.32 6.65 0.03
C ALA A 44 1.89 7.88 -0.71
N LYS A 45 1.35 8.20 -1.89
CA LYS A 45 1.74 9.42 -2.63
C LYS A 45 1.45 10.70 -1.85
N VAL A 46 0.31 10.76 -1.15
CA VAL A 46 -0.04 11.90 -0.28
C VAL A 46 0.98 12.02 0.86
N ILE A 47 1.32 10.93 1.54
CA ILE A 47 2.31 10.92 2.62
C ILE A 47 3.68 11.38 2.11
N GLN A 48 4.11 10.89 0.94
CA GLN A 48 5.40 11.27 0.35
C GLN A 48 5.46 12.75 -0.04
N SER A 49 4.38 13.28 -0.62
CA SER A 49 4.26 14.71 -0.94
C SER A 49 4.31 15.57 0.33
N ARG A 50 3.62 15.13 1.39
CA ARG A 50 3.61 15.81 2.68
C ARG A 50 4.99 15.80 3.34
N HIS A 51 5.67 14.66 3.36
CA HIS A 51 7.05 14.54 3.85
C HIS A 51 8.02 15.49 3.12
N THR A 52 7.88 15.61 1.80
CA THR A 52 8.70 16.53 1.00
C THR A 52 8.50 18.00 1.40
N THR A 53 7.27 18.35 1.80
CA THR A 53 6.94 19.69 2.26
C THR A 53 7.42 19.92 3.70
N ASP A 54 7.10 18.98 4.61
CA ASP A 54 7.42 19.07 6.03
C ASP A 54 8.93 19.03 6.30
N SER A 55 9.70 18.32 5.48
CA SER A 55 11.17 18.26 5.59
C SER A 55 11.87 19.60 5.31
N ARG A 56 11.18 20.58 4.72
CA ARG A 56 11.71 21.93 4.45
C ARG A 56 11.34 22.93 5.54
N ASP A 57 10.47 22.57 6.46
CA ASP A 57 10.07 23.42 7.59
C ASP A 57 11.05 23.25 8.77
N PRO A 58 11.48 24.34 9.44
CA PRO A 58 12.46 24.26 10.53
C PRO A 58 12.03 23.41 11.74
N VAL A 59 10.73 23.31 12.02
CA VAL A 59 10.21 22.57 13.18
C VAL A 59 9.70 21.19 12.75
N LEU A 60 8.91 21.11 11.68
CA LEU A 60 8.38 19.83 11.21
C LEU A 60 9.48 18.93 10.66
N GLY A 61 10.56 19.50 10.11
CA GLY A 61 11.72 18.73 9.66
C GLY A 61 12.37 17.89 10.76
N MET A 62 12.22 18.29 12.03
CA MET A 62 12.72 17.51 13.17
C MET A 62 11.97 16.19 13.40
N CYS A 63 10.74 16.05 12.88
CA CYS A 63 9.93 14.85 13.05
C CYS A 63 9.41 14.24 11.73
N ALA A 64 9.66 14.87 10.58
CA ALA A 64 9.11 14.48 9.29
C ALA A 64 9.40 13.01 8.92
N ASP A 65 10.63 12.54 9.12
CA ASP A 65 11.02 11.16 8.80
C ASP A 65 10.28 10.13 9.67
N ALA A 66 10.20 10.38 10.98
CA ALA A 66 9.51 9.50 11.92
C ALA A 66 8.01 9.43 11.62
N VAL A 67 7.38 10.56 11.28
CA VAL A 67 5.96 10.61 10.88
C VAL A 67 5.74 9.82 9.58
N ARG A 68 6.60 10.00 8.57
CA ARG A 68 6.52 9.25 7.31
C ARG A 68 6.66 7.76 7.57
N GLU A 69 7.66 7.35 8.34
CA GLU A 69 7.90 5.93 8.65
C GLU A 69 6.70 5.29 9.36
N ALA A 70 6.17 5.93 10.40
CA ALA A 70 4.98 5.44 11.09
C ALA A 70 3.77 5.33 10.15
N ALA A 71 3.45 6.39 9.41
CA ALA A 71 2.29 6.41 8.52
C ALA A 71 2.41 5.37 7.38
N THR A 72 3.61 5.20 6.83
CA THR A 72 3.87 4.18 5.81
C THR A 72 3.82 2.76 6.38
N GLY A 73 4.27 2.55 7.62
CA GLY A 73 4.12 1.30 8.35
C GLY A 73 2.65 0.88 8.47
N GLU A 74 1.78 1.81 8.85
CA GLU A 74 0.33 1.56 8.92
C GLU A 74 -0.28 1.23 7.56
N LEU A 75 0.17 1.86 6.47
CA LEU A 75 -0.28 1.50 5.13
C LEU A 75 0.09 0.06 4.73
N ARG A 76 1.25 -0.47 5.17
CA ARG A 76 1.58 -1.89 4.97
C ARG A 76 0.60 -2.80 5.70
N TRP A 77 0.22 -2.44 6.93
CA TRP A 77 -0.76 -3.19 7.70
C TRP A 77 -2.15 -3.17 7.06
N VAL A 78 -2.58 -2.01 6.55
CA VAL A 78 -3.83 -1.90 5.78
C VAL A 78 -3.80 -2.79 4.54
N TRP A 79 -2.69 -2.78 3.80
CA TRP A 79 -2.53 -3.64 2.64
C TRP A 79 -2.58 -5.13 3.00
N ALA A 80 -1.85 -5.56 4.03
CA ALA A 80 -1.87 -6.94 4.51
C ALA A 80 -3.28 -7.40 4.91
N ARG A 81 -4.08 -6.53 5.53
CA ARG A 81 -5.48 -6.84 5.86
C ARG A 81 -6.35 -7.05 4.62
N LEU A 82 -6.18 -6.24 3.58
CA LEU A 82 -6.92 -6.41 2.32
C LEU A 82 -6.56 -7.73 1.63
N VAL A 83 -5.27 -8.08 1.63
CA VAL A 83 -4.79 -9.35 1.07
C VAL A 83 -5.33 -10.54 1.87
N ASN A 84 -5.30 -10.48 3.22
CA ASN A 84 -5.85 -11.56 4.05
C ASN A 84 -7.35 -11.74 3.82
N LYS A 85 -8.12 -10.64 3.77
CA LYS A 85 -9.54 -10.69 3.44
C LYS A 85 -9.78 -11.37 2.09
N PHE A 86 -9.02 -11.00 1.06
CA PHE A 86 -9.10 -11.63 -0.25
C PHE A 86 -8.85 -13.14 -0.16
N ILE A 87 -7.78 -13.57 0.52
CA ILE A 87 -7.45 -14.99 0.69
C ILE A 87 -8.57 -15.74 1.42
N GLU A 88 -9.09 -15.17 2.50
CA GLU A 88 -10.20 -15.76 3.27
C GLU A 88 -11.45 -15.94 2.41
N GLU A 89 -11.81 -14.95 1.60
CA GLU A 89 -12.98 -15.01 0.73
C GLU A 89 -12.80 -15.99 -0.43
N THR A 90 -11.61 -16.03 -1.06
CA THR A 90 -11.39 -16.97 -2.18
C THR A 90 -11.20 -18.42 -1.74
N THR A 91 -10.65 -18.66 -0.54
CA THR A 91 -10.44 -20.02 -0.02
C THR A 91 -11.74 -20.64 0.50
N ASN A 92 -12.67 -19.83 1.01
CA ASN A 92 -13.97 -20.32 1.50
C ASN A 92 -14.97 -20.64 0.37
N ASP A 93 -14.72 -20.15 -0.84
CA ASP A 93 -15.52 -20.45 -2.03
C ASP A 93 -15.17 -21.82 -2.67
N GLU A 94 -14.06 -22.46 -2.25
CA GLU A 94 -13.64 -23.83 -2.64
C GLU A 94 -14.11 -24.91 -1.64
#